data_AF-A0A1H9FY57-F1
#
_entry.id   AF-A0A1H9FY57-F1
#
_cell.length_a   1.000
_cell.length_b   1.000
_cell.length_c   1.000
_cell.angle_alpha   90.00
_cell.angle_beta   90.00
_cell.angle_gamma   90.00
#
_symmetry.space_group_name_H-M   'P 1'
#
loop_
_entity.id
_entity.type
_entity.pdbx_description
1 polymer ?
#
loop_
_entity_poly.entity_id
_entity_poly.type
_entity_poly.pdbx_seq_one_letter_code
_entity_poly.pdbx_strand_id
1 'polypeptide(L)'
;MGQIGRERQTNIFFDGLLGRRQRVPVSPDELERKALRKLSGDAGAYIAGGAGLERTMAANRAAFDRHRIVQHMHSHMPALPESGFLARITRVR
;
A
#
# COMPACT_ATOMS: atom_id res chain seq x y z
N MET A 1 22.35 -2.35 -2.15
CA MET A 1 21.14 -1.61 -2.54
C MET A 1 20.42 -1.17 -1.27
N GLY A 2 20.26 0.14 -1.06
CA GLY A 2 19.65 0.70 0.16
C GLY A 2 18.18 0.32 0.32
N GLN A 3 17.67 0.39 1.56
CA GLN A 3 16.26 0.14 1.85
C GLN A 3 15.42 1.36 1.41
N ILE A 4 15.03 1.39 0.14
CA ILE A 4 14.28 2.49 -0.50
C ILE A 4 13.07 2.95 0.35
N GLY A 5 12.33 2.01 0.95
CA GLY A 5 11.18 2.32 1.79
C GLY A 5 11.54 3.08 3.08
N ARG A 6 12.60 2.64 3.77
CA ARG A 6 13.09 3.29 4.99
C ARG A 6 13.60 4.70 4.69
N GLU A 7 14.41 4.83 3.65
CA GLU A 7 14.93 6.12 3.20
C GLU A 7 13.80 7.10 2.86
N ARG A 8 12.76 6.64 2.16
CA ARG A 8 11.61 7.48 1.83
C ARG A 8 10.84 7.92 3.08
N GLN A 9 10.61 7.01 4.02
CA GLN A 9 9.91 7.31 5.27
C GLN A 9 10.69 8.34 6.11
N THR A 10 12.00 8.15 6.24
CA THR A 10 12.90 9.08 6.93
C THR A 10 12.85 10.47 6.31
N ASN A 11 12.91 10.57 4.99
CA ASN A 11 12.86 11.85 4.29
C ASN A 11 11.51 12.57 4.51
N ILE A 12 10.39 11.85 4.41
CA ILE A 12 9.05 12.43 4.67
C ILE A 12 8.96 12.97 6.09
N PHE A 13 9.47 12.22 7.07
CA PHE A 13 9.45 12.62 8.48
C PHE A 13 10.29 13.88 8.73
N PHE A 14 11.54 13.89 8.26
CA PHE A 14 12.43 15.05 8.45
C PHE A 14 11.95 16.29 7.71
N ASP A 15 11.45 16.15 6.48
CA ASP A 15 10.83 17.26 5.75
C ASP A 15 9.66 17.84 6.55
N GLY A 16 8.80 16.98 7.11
CA GLY A 16 7.68 17.40 7.96
C GLY A 16 8.13 18.17 9.21
N LEU A 17 9.19 17.69 9.89
CA LEU A 17 9.78 18.37 11.05
C LEU A 17 10.32 19.76 10.70
N LEU A 18 10.86 19.92 9.49
CA LEU A 18 11.34 21.19 8.95
C LEU A 18 10.21 22.07 8.36
N GLY A 19 8.94 21.69 8.54
CA GLY A 19 7.79 22.44 8.04
C GLY A 19 7.54 22.32 6.54
N ARG A 20 8.25 21.43 5.84
CA ARG A 20 8.06 21.19 4.40
C ARG A 20 6.88 20.25 4.18
N ARG A 21 5.92 20.69 3.38
CA ARG A 21 4.78 19.85 2.96
C ARG A 21 5.12 19.05 1.71
N GLN A 22 4.80 17.76 1.75
CA GLN A 22 4.93 16.89 0.57
C GLN A 22 3.96 17.35 -0.53
N ARG A 23 4.48 17.47 -1.76
CA ARG A 23 3.67 17.86 -2.93
C ARG A 23 2.62 16.81 -3.29
N VAL A 24 2.94 15.54 -3.05
CA VAL A 24 2.06 14.39 -3.28
C VAL A 24 1.47 13.95 -1.95
N PRO A 25 0.13 13.91 -1.80
CA PRO A 25 -0.51 13.40 -0.60
C PRO A 25 -0.23 11.91 -0.38
N VAL A 26 -0.20 11.49 0.89
CA VAL A 26 -0.13 10.07 1.27
C VAL A 26 -1.51 9.40 1.27
N SER A 27 -2.58 10.19 1.40
CA SER A 27 -3.97 9.69 1.32
C SER A 27 -4.34 9.42 -0.14
N PRO A 28 -4.79 8.19 -0.48
CA PRO A 28 -5.27 7.88 -1.83
C PRO A 28 -6.42 8.80 -2.28
N ASP A 29 -7.41 9.05 -1.42
CA ASP A 29 -8.57 9.88 -1.75
C ASP A 29 -8.20 11.36 -1.95
N GLU A 30 -7.21 11.86 -1.20
CA GLU A 30 -6.71 13.22 -1.42
C GLU A 30 -5.90 13.32 -2.72
N LEU A 31 -5.11 12.29 -3.03
CA LEU A 31 -4.35 12.21 -4.27
C LEU A 31 -5.30 12.20 -5.47
N GLU A 32 -6.32 11.35 -5.47
CA GLU A 32 -7.34 11.26 -6.51
C GLU A 32 -8.02 12.62 -6.74
N ARG A 33 -8.53 13.25 -5.68
CA ARG A 33 -9.15 14.59 -5.78
C ARG A 33 -8.19 15.66 -6.33
N LYS A 34 -6.92 15.66 -5.89
CA LYS A 34 -5.92 16.65 -6.37
C LYS A 34 -5.50 16.38 -7.81
N ALA A 35 -5.44 15.13 -8.23
CA ALA A 35 -5.11 14.74 -9.60
C ALA A 35 -6.24 15.13 -10.55
N LEU A 36 -7.50 14.80 -10.21
CA LEU A 36 -8.67 15.12 -11.04
C LEU A 36 -8.85 16.63 -11.25
N ARG A 37 -8.46 17.48 -10.29
CA ARG A 37 -8.46 18.94 -10.48
C ARG A 37 -7.39 19.47 -11.44
N LYS A 38 -6.37 18.67 -11.76
CA LYS A 38 -5.25 19.07 -12.64
C LYS A 38 -5.37 18.47 -14.04
N LEU A 39 -6.17 17.42 -14.20
CA LEU A 39 -6.39 16.75 -15.49
C LEU A 39 -7.50 17.45 -16.27
N SER A 40 -7.51 17.26 -17.59
CA SER A 40 -8.70 17.55 -18.39
C SER A 40 -9.85 16.61 -18.02
N GLY A 41 -11.08 16.99 -18.33
CA GLY A 41 -12.26 16.15 -18.08
C GLY A 41 -12.12 14.75 -18.68
N ASP A 42 -11.71 14.65 -19.95
CA ASP A 42 -11.55 13.37 -20.66
C ASP A 42 -10.43 12.51 -20.06
N ALA A 43 -9.28 13.12 -19.73
CA ALA A 43 -8.18 12.38 -19.11
C ALA A 43 -8.56 11.91 -17.69
N GLY A 44 -9.28 12.73 -16.93
CA GLY A 44 -9.81 12.37 -15.63
C GLY A 44 -10.78 11.20 -15.71
N ALA A 45 -11.75 11.27 -16.64
CA ALA A 45 -12.73 10.21 -16.87
C ALA A 45 -12.07 8.89 -17.31
N TYR A 46 -11.06 8.97 -18.19
CA TYR A 46 -10.34 7.79 -18.66
C TYR A 46 -9.53 7.10 -17.54
N ILE A 47 -8.88 7.87 -16.66
CA ILE A 47 -8.02 7.34 -15.60
C ILE A 47 -8.84 6.85 -14.40
N ALA A 48 -9.86 7.60 -13.98
CA ALA A 48 -10.63 7.29 -12.78
C ALA A 48 -11.82 6.36 -13.04
N GLY A 49 -12.30 6.28 -14.28
CA GLY A 49 -13.48 5.52 -14.65
C GLY A 49 -13.27 4.00 -14.63
N GLY A 50 -14.35 3.29 -14.34
CA GLY A 50 -14.44 1.84 -14.38
C GLY A 50 -15.39 1.30 -15.44
N ALA A 51 -15.45 -0.03 -15.55
CA ALA A 51 -16.42 -0.68 -16.42
C ALA A 51 -17.85 -0.62 -15.85
N GLY A 52 -18.82 -0.22 -16.68
CA GLY A 52 -20.24 -0.21 -16.34
C GLY A 52 -20.56 0.70 -15.14
N LEU A 53 -21.39 0.20 -14.21
CA LEU A 53 -21.75 0.92 -12.98
C LEU A 53 -20.63 0.92 -11.90
N GLU A 54 -19.39 0.55 -12.28
CA GLU A 54 -18.20 0.56 -11.41
C GLU A 54 -18.30 -0.31 -10.13
N ARG A 55 -19.30 -1.18 -10.05
CA ARG A 55 -19.55 -2.08 -8.91
C ARG A 55 -18.34 -2.95 -8.58
N THR A 56 -17.59 -3.38 -9.60
CA THR A 56 -16.36 -4.16 -9.40
C THR A 56 -15.24 -3.34 -8.77
N MET A 57 -15.09 -2.06 -9.12
CA MET A 57 -14.09 -1.19 -8.49
C MET A 57 -14.42 -0.95 -7.01
N ALA A 58 -15.69 -0.72 -6.69
CA ALA A 58 -16.14 -0.60 -5.31
C ALA A 58 -15.92 -1.93 -4.54
N ALA A 59 -16.24 -3.07 -5.16
CA ALA A 59 -16.01 -4.38 -4.57
C ALA A 59 -14.52 -4.66 -4.30
N ASN A 60 -13.61 -4.25 -5.19
CA ASN A 60 -12.17 -4.40 -5.01
C ASN A 60 -11.68 -3.67 -3.74
N ARG A 61 -12.13 -2.43 -3.52
CA ARG A 61 -11.76 -1.67 -2.31
C ARG A 61 -12.32 -2.34 -1.06
N ALA A 62 -13.62 -2.68 -1.07
CA ALA A 62 -14.30 -3.32 0.06
C ALA A 62 -13.80 -4.74 0.39
N ALA A 63 -13.12 -5.42 -0.54
CA ALA A 63 -12.54 -6.73 -0.29
C ALA A 63 -11.45 -6.67 0.78
N PHE A 64 -10.66 -5.59 0.83
CA PHE A 64 -9.58 -5.45 1.82
C PHE A 64 -10.10 -5.28 3.25
N ASP A 65 -11.30 -4.71 3.44
CA ASP A 65 -11.91 -4.54 4.77
C ASP A 65 -12.24 -5.89 5.45
N ARG A 66 -12.33 -6.97 4.65
CA ARG A 66 -12.57 -8.34 5.14
C ARG A 66 -11.33 -8.96 5.76
N HIS A 67 -10.14 -8.43 5.46
CA HIS A 67 -8.86 -8.95 5.93
C HIS A 67 -8.28 -8.02 6.99
N ARG A 68 -8.10 -8.55 8.20
CA ARG A 68 -7.51 -7.79 9.31
C ARG A 68 -6.07 -8.21 9.51
N ILE A 69 -5.17 -7.24 9.50
CA ILE A 69 -3.81 -7.42 9.98
C ILE A 69 -3.89 -7.41 11.51
N VAL A 70 -3.82 -8.59 12.12
CA VAL A 70 -3.77 -8.74 13.57
C VAL A 70 -2.33 -8.63 14.04
N GLN A 71 -2.10 -7.78 15.04
CA GLN A 71 -0.78 -7.65 15.66
C GLN A 71 -0.54 -8.87 16.55
N HIS A 72 0.53 -9.62 16.26
CA HIS A 72 1.01 -10.67 17.15
C HIS A 72 2.19 -10.11 17.96
N MET A 73 1.96 -9.84 19.24
CA MET A 73 3.06 -9.48 20.14
C MET A 73 3.85 -10.76 20.47
N HIS A 74 5.18 -10.70 20.33
CA HIS A 74 6.16 -11.82 20.38
C HIS A 74 6.62 -12.46 19.06
N SER A 75 6.42 -11.85 17.88
CA SER A 75 7.19 -12.23 16.68
C SER A 75 8.54 -11.50 16.64
N HIS A 76 9.43 -11.77 17.60
CA HIS A 76 10.85 -11.60 17.30
C HIS A 76 11.16 -12.70 16.27
N MET A 77 11.23 -12.36 14.97
CA MET A 77 11.86 -13.26 14.01
C MET A 77 13.37 -13.04 14.11
N PRO A 78 14.14 -13.87 14.84
CA PRO A 78 15.54 -14.00 14.54
C PRO A 78 15.64 -14.66 13.15
N ALA A 79 16.61 -14.24 12.35
CA ALA A 79 16.94 -14.91 11.10
C ALA A 79 17.09 -16.42 11.38
N LEU A 80 16.38 -17.26 10.63
CA LEU A 80 16.58 -18.71 10.72
C LEU A 80 18.04 -19.01 10.35
N PRO A 81 18.85 -19.62 11.24
CA PRO A 81 20.11 -20.19 10.81
C PRO A 81 19.81 -21.34 9.85
N GLU A 82 20.49 -21.36 8.71
CA GLU A 82 20.44 -22.43 7.74
C GLU A 82 20.91 -23.74 8.38
N SER A 83 19.97 -24.55 8.88
CA SER A 83 20.06 -26.02 8.95
C SER A 83 18.80 -26.58 9.61
N GLY A 84 17.96 -27.26 8.82
CA GLY A 84 17.03 -28.24 9.40
C GLY A 84 15.53 -28.14 9.07
N PHE A 85 15.09 -27.47 8.00
CA PHE A 85 13.67 -27.53 7.58
C PHE A 85 13.47 -28.27 6.25
N LEU A 86 14.06 -29.47 6.13
CA LEU A 86 13.60 -30.52 5.22
C LEU A 86 12.79 -31.54 6.03
N ALA A 87 11.61 -31.15 6.53
CA ALA A 87 10.60 -32.11 6.98
C ALA A 87 9.23 -31.42 7.08
N ARG A 88 8.24 -31.98 6.39
CA ARG A 88 6.81 -31.60 6.34
C ARG A 88 6.41 -30.46 5.41
N ILE A 89 6.43 -30.76 4.10
CA ILE A 89 5.18 -30.70 3.33
C ILE A 89 5.04 -32.04 2.62
N THR A 90 4.75 -33.08 3.40
CA THR A 90 4.26 -34.35 2.86
C THR A 90 2.74 -34.23 2.79
N ARG A 91 2.23 -34.03 1.57
CA ARG A 91 1.03 -34.64 1.00
C ARG A 91 -0.19 -34.78 1.93
N VAL A 92 -1.20 -33.95 1.72
CA VAL A 92 -2.61 -34.37 1.87
C VAL A 92 -3.31 -34.09 0.54
N ARG A 93 -4.07 -35.09 0.10
CA ARG A 93 -4.74 -35.21 -1.21
C ARG A 93 -5.59 -34.00 -1.56
#